data_AF-A0A6A4XT66-F1
#
_entry.id   AF-A0A6A4XT66-F1
#
_cell.length_a   1.000
_cell.length_b   1.000
_cell.length_c   1.000
_cell.angle_alpha   90.00
_cell.angle_beta   90.00
_cell.angle_gamma   90.00
#
_symmetry.space_group_name_H-M   'P 1'
#
loop_
_entity.id
_entity.type
_entity.pdbx_description
1 polymer ?
#
loop_
_entity_poly.entity_id
_entity_poly.type
_entity_poly.pdbx_seq_one_letter_code
_entity_poly.pdbx_strand_id
1 'polypeptide(L)'
;MPTGLDAHDPTSSATPPKEELPSNRTDYPENYIPLATKLGLSPRDTSPLLQVESFEVLKGRVRQLALLSGFQVKLDGRSDKRRQWKCTSHRACPFTIVGNRNRYGIFVKPQLQHNHAFHVHEEMNKRFTTGTTHELACIVRRSDLFSTHGPDLFNVSGQQISNCIFDNTGFHINQMRASRIKRMIMDDPDRYLLSAVAPAVAHAAIAAAAPSPPPPDAA
;
A
#
# COMPACT_ATOMS: atom_id res chain seq x y z
N MET A 1 -60.84 43.62 -41.31
CA MET A 1 -60.00 44.76 -40.88
C MET A 1 -58.86 44.20 -40.04
N PRO A 2 -57.60 44.57 -40.34
CA PRO A 2 -56.34 44.01 -39.80
C PRO A 2 -56.06 44.57 -38.38
N THR A 3 -55.14 44.07 -37.55
CA THR A 3 -53.65 44.04 -37.58
C THR A 3 -53.17 43.27 -36.33
N GLY A 4 -52.16 42.39 -36.39
CA GLY A 4 -50.77 42.65 -35.93
C GLY A 4 -50.60 42.44 -34.41
N LEU A 5 -49.55 41.86 -33.81
CA LEU A 5 -48.19 41.48 -34.18
C LEU A 5 -47.65 40.53 -33.07
N ASP A 6 -46.78 39.62 -33.50
CA ASP A 6 -45.65 38.94 -32.82
C ASP A 6 -45.50 38.95 -31.29
N ALA A 7 -45.27 37.75 -30.73
CA ALA A 7 -43.99 37.46 -30.06
C ALA A 7 -43.78 35.93 -29.91
N HIS A 8 -42.79 35.41 -30.63
CA HIS A 8 -42.11 34.16 -30.30
C HIS A 8 -41.20 34.38 -29.08
N ASP A 9 -41.15 33.44 -28.15
CA ASP A 9 -39.87 32.96 -27.62
C ASP A 9 -39.99 31.50 -27.11
N PRO A 10 -39.13 30.56 -27.53
CA PRO A 10 -39.28 29.15 -27.24
C PRO A 10 -38.34 28.66 -26.12
N THR A 11 -38.83 27.67 -25.36
CA THR A 11 -38.04 26.60 -24.74
C THR A 11 -36.94 27.00 -23.74
N SER A 12 -37.29 27.07 -22.45
CA SER A 12 -36.32 26.88 -21.36
C SER A 12 -36.39 25.43 -20.88
N SER A 13 -35.74 24.53 -21.63
CA SER A 13 -35.39 23.20 -21.14
C SER A 13 -34.12 23.29 -20.31
N ALA A 14 -34.27 23.66 -19.04
CA ALA A 14 -33.20 23.61 -18.07
C ALA A 14 -32.91 22.14 -17.71
N THR A 15 -31.90 21.55 -18.35
CA THR A 15 -31.29 20.30 -17.94
C THR A 15 -30.75 20.47 -16.51
N PRO A 16 -31.07 19.58 -15.55
CA PRO A 16 -30.47 19.67 -14.22
C PRO A 16 -28.95 19.46 -14.33
N PRO A 17 -28.15 20.16 -13.50
CA PRO A 17 -26.71 20.00 -13.51
C PRO A 17 -26.37 18.55 -13.20
N LYS A 18 -25.52 17.94 -14.04
CA LYS A 18 -24.89 16.65 -13.76
C LYS A 18 -24.21 16.77 -12.41
N GLU A 19 -24.71 16.04 -11.41
CA GLU A 19 -23.95 15.74 -10.20
C GLU A 19 -22.61 15.17 -10.67
N GLU A 20 -21.55 15.96 -10.52
CA GLU A 20 -20.20 15.45 -10.62
C GLU A 20 -20.06 14.37 -9.56
N LEU A 21 -19.99 13.13 -10.05
CA LEU A 21 -19.56 11.97 -9.28
C LEU A 21 -18.36 12.42 -8.42
N PRO A 22 -18.35 12.19 -7.09
CA PRO A 22 -17.20 12.55 -6.28
C PRO A 22 -15.99 11.89 -6.92
N SER A 23 -15.09 12.73 -7.45
CA SER A 23 -13.80 12.30 -7.96
C SER A 23 -13.16 11.57 -6.82
N ASN A 24 -13.15 10.23 -6.90
CA ASN A 24 -12.57 9.33 -5.92
C ASN A 24 -11.06 9.55 -5.98
N ARG A 25 -10.60 10.67 -5.41
CA ARG A 25 -9.21 10.91 -5.08
C ARG A 25 -8.93 9.98 -3.93
N THR A 26 -8.62 8.74 -4.27
CA THR A 26 -7.95 7.83 -3.34
C THR A 26 -6.60 8.47 -3.09
N ASP A 27 -6.44 9.15 -1.96
CA ASP A 27 -5.16 9.70 -1.56
C ASP A 27 -4.21 8.53 -1.31
N TYR A 28 -3.24 8.37 -2.21
CA TYR A 28 -2.17 7.41 -2.01
C TYR A 28 -1.31 7.88 -0.84
N PRO A 29 -0.80 6.97 0.01
CA PRO A 29 0.28 7.29 0.91
C PRO A 29 1.40 7.97 0.13
N GLU A 30 1.99 9.04 0.65
CA GLU A 30 2.97 9.88 -0.07
C GLU A 30 4.12 9.05 -0.67
N ASN A 31 4.46 7.93 -0.02
CA ASN A 31 5.54 7.04 -0.44
C ASN A 31 5.11 5.89 -1.37
N TYR A 32 3.84 5.75 -1.74
CA TYR A 32 3.34 4.60 -2.51
C TYR A 32 3.97 4.49 -3.90
N ILE A 33 3.88 5.55 -4.70
CA ILE A 33 4.45 5.58 -6.06
C ILE A 33 5.99 5.53 -6.00
N PRO A 34 6.69 6.33 -5.16
CA PRO A 34 8.14 6.20 -4.98
C PRO A 34 8.58 4.77 -4.61
N LEU A 35 7.84 4.09 -3.72
CA LEU A 35 8.12 2.71 -3.34
C LEU A 35 7.91 1.75 -4.52
N ALA A 36 6.82 1.89 -5.27
CA ALA A 36 6.58 1.08 -6.48
C ALA A 36 7.72 1.25 -7.50
N THR A 37 8.19 2.48 -7.72
CA THR A 37 9.34 2.78 -8.59
C THR A 37 10.63 2.16 -8.06
N LYS A 38 10.89 2.23 -6.75
CA LYS A 38 12.05 1.61 -6.11
C LYS A 38 12.07 0.09 -6.27
N LEU A 39 10.89 -0.54 -6.20
CA LEU A 39 10.70 -1.97 -6.40
C LEU A 39 10.72 -2.38 -7.89
N GLY A 40 10.81 -1.43 -8.82
CA GLY A 40 10.73 -1.70 -10.26
C GLY A 40 9.35 -2.18 -10.71
N LEU A 41 8.30 -1.69 -10.06
CA LEU A 41 6.88 -1.93 -10.37
C LEU A 41 6.19 -0.69 -10.96
N SER A 42 6.91 0.41 -11.09
CA SER A 42 6.50 1.62 -11.82
C SER A 42 7.66 2.06 -12.72
N PRO A 43 7.41 2.51 -13.96
CA PRO A 43 8.45 3.01 -14.85
C PRO A 43 9.29 4.10 -14.19
N ARG A 44 10.57 4.13 -14.54
CA ARG A 44 11.41 5.34 -14.39
C ARG A 44 11.40 6.04 -15.75
N ASP A 45 11.47 7.37 -15.76
CA ASP A 45 11.29 8.23 -16.94
C ASP A 45 12.09 7.82 -18.19
N THR A 46 13.14 7.01 -18.04
CA THR A 46 14.05 6.58 -19.10
C THR A 46 13.77 5.19 -19.71
N SER A 47 12.90 4.36 -19.14
CA SER A 47 12.49 3.08 -19.77
C SER A 47 11.05 2.71 -19.43
N PRO A 48 10.14 2.65 -20.42
CA PRO A 48 8.76 2.28 -20.18
C PRO A 48 8.58 0.78 -19.90
N LEU A 49 9.59 -0.05 -20.20
CA LEU A 49 9.50 -1.51 -20.09
C LEU A 49 10.09 -1.99 -18.77
N LEU A 50 9.20 -2.41 -17.87
CA LEU A 50 9.57 -3.04 -16.61
C LEU A 50 9.88 -4.52 -16.83
N GLN A 51 11.08 -4.95 -16.42
CA GLN A 51 11.52 -6.34 -16.50
C GLN A 51 12.05 -6.84 -15.15
N VAL A 52 11.88 -8.14 -14.90
CA VAL A 52 12.35 -8.83 -13.69
C VAL A 52 12.90 -10.21 -14.04
N GLU A 53 13.86 -10.72 -13.26
CA GLU A 53 14.58 -11.97 -13.62
C GLU A 53 13.70 -13.21 -13.42
N SER A 54 12.80 -13.19 -12.44
CA SER A 54 11.96 -14.34 -12.10
C SER A 54 10.60 -13.97 -11.52
N PHE A 55 9.66 -14.91 -11.57
CA PHE A 55 8.36 -14.73 -10.92
C PHE A 55 8.46 -14.68 -9.40
N GLU A 56 9.50 -15.27 -8.82
CA GLU A 56 9.72 -15.21 -7.36
C GLU A 56 10.24 -13.83 -6.94
N VAL A 57 11.11 -13.21 -7.75
CA VAL A 57 11.51 -11.82 -7.55
C VAL A 57 10.31 -10.88 -7.70
N LEU A 58 9.48 -11.08 -8.73
CA LEU A 58 8.25 -10.31 -8.91
C LEU A 58 7.28 -10.47 -7.72
N LYS A 59 7.05 -11.71 -7.28
CA LYS A 59 6.23 -12.01 -6.11
C LYS A 59 6.74 -11.28 -4.87
N GLY A 60 8.05 -11.29 -4.65
CA GLY A 60 8.69 -10.57 -3.54
C GLY A 60 8.40 -9.08 -3.60
N ARG A 61 8.67 -8.43 -4.74
CA ARG A 61 8.44 -6.99 -4.96
C ARG A 61 6.98 -6.60 -4.76
N VAL A 62 6.04 -7.33 -5.38
CA VAL A 62 4.60 -7.04 -5.27
C VAL A 62 4.10 -7.19 -3.84
N ARG A 63 4.57 -8.23 -3.14
CA ARG A 63 4.22 -8.46 -1.74
C ARG A 63 4.84 -7.40 -0.81
N GLN A 64 6.04 -6.90 -1.11
CA GLN A 64 6.67 -5.81 -0.35
C GLN A 64 5.92 -4.48 -0.54
N LEU A 65 5.52 -4.16 -1.77
CA LEU A 65 4.67 -3.00 -2.04
C LEU A 65 3.37 -3.09 -1.22
N ALA A 66 2.69 -4.23 -1.31
CA ALA A 66 1.47 -4.50 -0.56
C ALA A 66 1.65 -4.32 0.96
N LEU A 67 2.68 -4.98 1.51
CA LEU A 67 2.95 -4.98 2.94
C LEU A 67 3.26 -3.58 3.48
N LEU A 68 4.14 -2.84 2.80
CA LEU A 68 4.63 -1.54 3.26
C LEU A 68 3.67 -0.38 2.97
N SER A 69 2.72 -0.58 2.08
CA SER A 69 1.68 0.41 1.77
C SER A 69 0.35 0.09 2.43
N GLY A 70 0.20 -1.04 3.12
CA GLY A 70 -1.02 -1.34 3.88
C GLY A 70 -2.14 -1.98 3.07
N PHE A 71 -1.85 -2.88 2.14
CA PHE A 71 -2.87 -3.69 1.46
C PHE A 71 -2.44 -5.14 1.29
N GLN A 72 -3.36 -6.03 0.91
CA GLN A 72 -3.05 -7.43 0.64
C GLN A 72 -3.18 -7.78 -0.84
N VAL A 73 -2.34 -8.71 -1.28
CA VAL A 73 -2.32 -9.23 -2.63
C VAL A 73 -2.41 -10.75 -2.61
N LYS A 74 -3.09 -11.31 -3.61
CA LYS A 74 -3.06 -12.75 -3.91
C LYS A 74 -2.60 -12.98 -5.35
N LEU A 75 -1.97 -14.13 -5.57
CA LEU A 75 -1.74 -14.64 -6.92
C LEU A 75 -3.08 -15.11 -7.48
N ASP A 76 -3.46 -14.57 -8.64
CA ASP A 76 -4.65 -14.93 -9.40
C ASP A 76 -4.21 -15.60 -10.71
N GLY A 77 -4.29 -16.94 -10.72
CA GLY A 77 -3.79 -17.76 -11.82
C GLY A 77 -2.29 -18.05 -11.72
N ARG A 78 -1.93 -19.32 -11.92
CA ARG A 78 -0.54 -19.80 -11.89
C ARG A 78 -0.21 -20.51 -13.19
N SER A 79 0.22 -19.74 -14.19
CA SER A 79 0.84 -20.28 -15.41
C SER A 79 2.35 -20.02 -15.38
N ASP A 80 3.11 -20.88 -16.05
CA ASP A 80 4.55 -20.69 -16.26
C ASP A 80 4.87 -19.57 -17.26
N LYS A 81 3.88 -19.13 -18.03
CA LYS A 81 4.01 -18.02 -18.99
C LYS A 81 3.44 -16.71 -18.45
N ARG A 82 2.43 -16.76 -17.58
CA ARG A 82 1.73 -15.58 -17.07
C ARG A 82 1.34 -15.75 -15.60
N ARG A 83 1.65 -14.77 -14.78
CA ARG A 83 1.21 -14.68 -13.38
C ARG A 83 0.61 -13.30 -13.14
N GLN A 84 -0.49 -13.26 -12.40
CA GLN A 84 -1.18 -12.01 -12.08
C GLN A 84 -1.36 -11.92 -10.57
N TRP A 85 -1.09 -10.76 -9.99
CA TRP A 85 -1.35 -10.46 -8.59
C TRP A 85 -2.44 -9.40 -8.50
N LYS A 86 -3.45 -9.64 -7.67
CA LYS A 86 -4.59 -8.73 -7.47
C LYS A 86 -4.69 -8.34 -6.00
N CYS A 87 -5.15 -7.11 -5.75
CA CYS A 87 -5.48 -6.68 -4.39
C CYS A 87 -6.66 -7.49 -3.85
N THR A 88 -6.62 -7.81 -2.57
CA THR A 88 -7.70 -8.52 -1.86
C THR A 88 -8.32 -7.72 -0.72
N SER A 89 -7.82 -6.52 -0.43
CA SER A 89 -8.31 -5.68 0.66
C SER A 89 -9.74 -5.19 0.46
N HIS A 90 -10.18 -5.04 -0.81
CA HIS A 90 -11.51 -4.57 -1.18
C HIS A 90 -11.99 -5.31 -2.43
N ARG A 91 -13.30 -5.58 -2.50
CA ARG A 91 -13.94 -6.18 -3.67
C ARG A 91 -13.80 -5.27 -4.89
N ALA A 92 -13.53 -5.88 -6.04
CA ALA A 92 -13.37 -5.16 -7.31
C ALA A 92 -12.28 -4.05 -7.29
N CYS A 93 -11.26 -4.17 -6.43
CA CYS A 93 -10.11 -3.26 -6.49
C CYS A 93 -9.38 -3.37 -7.84
N PRO A 94 -9.10 -2.24 -8.53
CA PRO A 94 -8.49 -2.26 -9.87
C PRO A 94 -7.00 -2.58 -9.85
N PHE A 95 -6.36 -2.61 -8.68
CA PHE A 95 -4.94 -2.93 -8.56
C PHE A 95 -4.63 -4.31 -9.16
N THR A 96 -3.68 -4.33 -10.10
CA THR A 96 -3.15 -5.57 -10.65
C THR A 96 -1.70 -5.43 -11.10
N ILE A 97 -0.90 -6.46 -10.86
CA ILE A 97 0.44 -6.59 -11.44
C ILE A 97 0.44 -7.86 -12.28
N VAL A 98 0.76 -7.75 -13.57
CA VAL A 98 0.83 -8.91 -14.47
C VAL A 98 2.27 -9.11 -14.93
N GLY A 99 2.83 -10.28 -14.63
CA GLY A 99 4.11 -10.72 -15.18
C GLY A 99 3.89 -11.66 -16.37
N ASN A 100 4.50 -11.36 -17.51
CA ASN A 100 4.47 -12.20 -18.72
C ASN A 100 5.89 -12.63 -19.08
N ARG A 101 6.15 -13.94 -19.08
CA ARG A 101 7.43 -14.51 -19.46
C ARG A 101 7.54 -14.65 -20.98
N ASN A 102 8.64 -14.18 -21.54
CA ASN A 102 9.05 -14.46 -22.92
C ASN A 102 10.55 -14.84 -22.96
N ARG A 103 11.14 -14.92 -24.16
CA ARG A 103 12.56 -15.27 -24.36
C ARG A 103 13.56 -14.30 -23.72
N TYR A 104 13.13 -13.07 -23.41
CA TYR A 104 13.97 -12.00 -22.89
C TYR A 104 13.82 -11.77 -21.38
N GLY A 105 12.92 -12.49 -20.72
CA GLY A 105 12.66 -12.34 -19.28
C GLY A 105 11.18 -12.22 -18.97
N ILE A 106 10.86 -11.64 -17.81
CA ILE A 106 9.48 -11.41 -17.38
C ILE A 106 9.17 -9.92 -17.49
N PHE A 107 8.23 -9.58 -18.36
CA PHE A 107 7.73 -8.23 -18.56
C PHE A 107 6.59 -7.96 -17.58
N VAL A 108 6.69 -6.83 -16.88
CA VAL A 108 5.74 -6.43 -15.85
C VAL A 108 4.80 -5.36 -16.40
N LYS A 109 3.50 -5.60 -16.28
CA LYS A 109 2.44 -4.63 -16.58
C LYS A 109 1.74 -4.25 -15.27
N PRO A 110 2.06 -3.09 -14.69
CA PRO A 110 1.46 -2.64 -13.46
C PRO A 110 0.19 -1.80 -13.71
N GLN A 111 -0.81 -1.98 -12.85
CA GLN A 111 -1.93 -1.09 -12.64
C GLN A 111 -1.99 -0.83 -11.14
N LEU A 112 -1.49 0.33 -10.73
CA LEU A 112 -1.25 0.68 -9.32
C LEU A 112 -2.46 1.36 -8.66
N GLN A 113 -3.56 1.53 -9.37
CA GLN A 113 -4.72 2.25 -8.84
C GLN A 113 -5.45 1.42 -7.78
N HIS A 114 -5.93 2.10 -6.74
CA HIS A 114 -6.79 1.55 -5.69
C HIS A 114 -8.07 2.37 -5.59
N ASN A 115 -9.17 1.72 -5.25
CA ASN A 115 -10.48 2.33 -5.02
C ASN A 115 -10.91 2.26 -3.54
N HIS A 116 -9.95 2.06 -2.65
CA HIS A 116 -10.16 1.92 -1.21
C HIS A 116 -8.97 2.55 -0.47
N ALA A 117 -9.21 2.95 0.78
CA ALA A 117 -8.15 3.40 1.67
C ALA A 117 -7.15 2.28 1.97
N PHE A 118 -5.89 2.67 2.19
CA PHE A 118 -4.86 1.77 2.67
C PHE A 118 -5.03 1.50 4.18
N HIS A 119 -4.45 0.40 4.65
CA HIS A 119 -4.59 -0.13 6.02
C HIS A 119 -6.02 -0.53 6.41
N VAL A 120 -6.97 -0.48 5.46
CA VAL A 120 -8.36 -0.90 5.64
C VAL A 120 -8.62 -2.16 4.83
N HIS A 121 -9.35 -3.11 5.41
CA HIS A 121 -9.82 -4.29 4.71
C HIS A 121 -11.29 -4.55 5.03
N GLU A 122 -12.10 -4.76 3.99
CA GLU A 122 -13.53 -5.05 4.14
C GLU A 122 -13.81 -6.30 5.01
N GLU A 123 -12.86 -7.23 5.12
CA GLU A 123 -12.94 -8.45 5.92
C GLU A 123 -11.93 -8.42 7.09
N MET A 124 -11.68 -7.24 7.69
CA MET A 124 -10.64 -6.95 8.70
C MET A 124 -10.39 -8.05 9.75
N ASN A 125 -11.44 -8.78 10.15
CA ASN A 125 -11.37 -9.79 11.21
C ASN A 125 -10.99 -11.20 10.76
N LYS A 126 -10.68 -11.45 9.47
CA LYS A 126 -10.52 -12.82 8.94
C LYS A 126 -9.14 -13.15 8.39
N ARG A 127 -8.22 -12.20 8.23
CA ARG A 127 -6.98 -12.44 7.47
C ARG A 127 -5.73 -11.88 8.14
N PHE A 128 -4.79 -12.79 8.40
CA PHE A 128 -3.42 -12.42 8.76
C PHE A 128 -2.67 -11.85 7.56
N THR A 129 -1.65 -11.03 7.81
CA THR A 129 -0.78 -10.48 6.77
C THR A 129 -0.06 -11.57 5.96
N THR A 130 0.07 -11.33 4.66
CA THR A 130 0.81 -12.20 3.72
C THR A 130 2.32 -11.95 3.73
N GLY A 131 2.81 -10.93 4.44
CA GLY A 131 4.24 -10.66 4.60
C GLY A 131 4.99 -11.87 5.17
N THR A 132 6.26 -12.07 4.80
CA THR A 132 7.06 -13.17 5.36
C THR A 132 7.48 -12.85 6.80
N THR A 133 7.78 -13.86 7.61
CA THR A 133 8.27 -13.64 8.98
C THR A 133 9.53 -12.78 9.03
N HIS A 134 10.42 -12.92 8.05
CA HIS A 134 11.63 -12.09 7.94
C HIS A 134 11.29 -10.60 7.74
N GLU A 135 10.33 -10.27 6.88
CA GLU A 135 9.96 -8.86 6.65
C GLU A 135 9.22 -8.25 7.82
N LEU A 136 8.40 -9.04 8.51
CA LEU A 136 7.77 -8.59 9.73
C LEU A 136 8.82 -8.37 10.84
N ALA A 137 9.88 -9.18 10.89
CA ALA A 137 11.01 -8.92 11.78
C ALA A 137 11.73 -7.61 11.41
N CYS A 138 11.91 -7.32 10.12
CA CYS A 138 12.43 -6.01 9.69
C CYS A 138 11.51 -4.84 10.05
N ILE A 139 10.18 -5.02 10.06
CA ILE A 139 9.24 -3.99 10.52
C ILE A 139 9.44 -3.75 12.02
N VAL A 140 9.38 -4.81 12.83
CA VAL A 140 9.53 -4.71 14.30
C VAL A 140 10.90 -4.14 14.68
N ARG A 141 11.98 -4.57 14.02
CA ARG A 141 13.34 -4.08 14.27
C ARG A 141 13.51 -2.57 14.03
N ARG A 142 12.68 -1.98 13.18
CA ARG A 142 12.70 -0.56 12.81
C ARG A 142 11.62 0.27 13.50
N SER A 143 10.77 -0.36 14.31
CA SER A 143 9.68 0.33 14.97
C SER A 143 10.11 0.92 16.31
N ASP A 144 9.30 1.83 16.82
CA ASP A 144 9.50 2.42 18.15
C ASP A 144 9.50 1.35 19.24
N LEU A 145 8.79 0.24 19.06
CA LEU A 145 8.81 -0.90 19.98
C LEU A 145 10.25 -1.42 20.20
N PHE A 146 11.04 -1.53 19.12
CA PHE A 146 12.44 -1.93 19.25
C PHE A 146 13.30 -0.78 19.79
N SER A 147 13.05 0.47 19.38
CA SER A 147 13.78 1.63 19.87
C SER A 147 13.65 1.82 21.39
N THR A 148 12.47 1.57 21.96
CA THR A 148 12.20 1.71 23.41
C THR A 148 12.81 0.59 24.24
N HIS A 149 12.77 -0.66 23.75
CA HIS A 149 13.22 -1.82 24.52
C HIS A 149 14.67 -2.25 24.19
N GLY A 150 15.25 -1.74 23.11
CA GLY A 150 16.55 -2.16 22.62
C GLY A 150 16.55 -3.58 22.04
N PRO A 151 17.75 -4.21 21.90
CA PRO A 151 17.86 -5.57 21.38
C PRO A 151 17.25 -6.63 22.31
N ASP A 152 17.05 -6.30 23.59
CA ASP A 152 16.45 -7.21 24.56
C ASP A 152 14.92 -7.07 24.57
N LEU A 153 14.27 -7.87 23.71
CA LEU A 153 12.82 -7.96 23.64
C LEU A 153 12.22 -8.91 24.70
N PHE A 154 12.97 -9.35 25.73
CA PHE A 154 12.50 -10.36 26.69
C PHE A 154 11.16 -9.98 27.35
N ASN A 155 10.99 -8.72 27.72
CA ASN A 155 9.75 -8.22 28.33
C ASN A 155 8.66 -7.82 27.33
N VAL A 156 8.94 -7.88 26.03
CA VAL A 156 7.97 -7.58 24.98
C VAL A 156 7.07 -8.80 24.75
N SER A 157 5.77 -8.60 24.94
CA SER A 157 4.75 -9.62 24.73
C SER A 157 4.50 -9.88 23.23
N GLY A 158 3.95 -11.05 22.92
CA GLY A 158 3.51 -11.36 21.55
C GLY A 158 2.42 -10.40 21.05
N GLN A 159 1.59 -9.87 21.96
CA GLN A 159 0.55 -8.89 21.62
C GLN A 159 1.16 -7.55 21.19
N GLN A 160 2.19 -7.05 21.90
CA GLN A 160 2.88 -5.82 21.52
C GLN A 160 3.52 -5.94 20.12
N ILE A 161 4.10 -7.10 19.81
CA ILE A 161 4.63 -7.38 18.46
C ILE A 161 3.51 -7.40 17.42
N SER A 162 2.38 -8.05 17.73
CA SER A 162 1.21 -8.11 16.83
C SER A 162 0.63 -6.71 16.56
N ASN A 163 0.51 -5.88 17.60
CA ASN A 163 0.04 -4.49 17.49
C ASN A 163 1.02 -3.66 16.65
N CYS A 164 2.32 -3.73 16.92
CA CYS A 164 3.32 -3.04 16.11
C CYS A 164 3.22 -3.38 14.61
N ILE A 165 2.97 -4.65 14.27
CA ILE A 165 2.78 -5.06 12.87
C ILE A 165 1.45 -4.55 12.32
N PHE A 166 0.38 -4.59 13.11
CA PHE A 166 -0.90 -4.03 12.73
C PHE A 166 -0.79 -2.54 12.44
N ASP A 167 -0.16 -1.76 13.31
CA ASP A 167 0.01 -0.32 13.13
C ASP A 167 0.79 0.02 11.85
N ASN A 168 1.75 -0.84 11.47
CA ASN A 168 2.56 -0.64 10.26
C ASN A 168 1.91 -1.17 8.97
N THR A 169 0.95 -2.10 9.05
CA THR A 169 0.47 -2.84 7.87
C THR A 169 -1.05 -2.89 7.72
N GLY A 170 -1.80 -2.54 8.76
CA GLY A 170 -3.25 -2.73 8.86
C GLY A 170 -3.67 -4.18 9.09
N PHE A 171 -2.73 -5.10 9.34
CA PHE A 171 -3.00 -6.54 9.41
C PHE A 171 -2.34 -7.23 10.60
N HIS A 172 -3.10 -8.11 11.25
CA HIS A 172 -2.59 -8.89 12.37
C HIS A 172 -1.69 -10.06 11.93
N ILE A 173 -1.00 -10.61 12.92
CA ILE A 173 -0.35 -11.93 12.86
C ILE A 173 -0.86 -12.83 13.98
N ASN A 174 -0.65 -14.13 13.81
CA ASN A 174 -0.91 -15.08 14.89
C ASN A 174 0.22 -15.07 15.94
N GLN A 175 -0.08 -15.62 17.12
CA GLN A 175 0.82 -15.65 18.27
C GLN A 175 2.14 -16.39 17.98
N MET A 176 2.08 -17.53 17.26
CA MET A 176 3.27 -18.31 16.91
C MET A 176 4.26 -17.51 16.05
N ARG A 177 3.74 -16.69 15.12
CA ARG A 177 4.56 -15.79 14.31
C ARG A 177 5.17 -14.69 15.16
N ALA A 178 4.43 -14.12 16.11
CA ALA A 178 4.94 -13.08 17.00
C ALA A 178 6.12 -13.62 17.83
N SER A 179 5.99 -14.82 18.42
CA SER A 179 7.06 -15.49 19.17
C SER A 179 8.28 -15.78 18.30
N ARG A 180 8.08 -16.18 17.03
CA ARG A 180 9.18 -16.43 16.10
C ARG A 180 9.92 -15.15 15.74
N ILE A 181 9.20 -14.05 15.50
CA ILE A 181 9.80 -12.73 15.22
C ILE A 181 10.63 -12.26 16.41
N LYS A 182 10.08 -12.37 17.62
CA LYS A 182 10.80 -12.05 18.86
C LYS A 182 12.14 -12.79 18.93
N ARG A 183 12.11 -14.12 18.79
CA ARG A 183 13.32 -14.95 18.82
C ARG A 183 14.31 -14.55 17.73
N MET A 184 13.83 -14.40 16.50
CA MET A 184 14.66 -14.01 15.35
C MET A 184 15.44 -12.71 15.62
N ILE A 185 14.77 -11.69 16.17
CA ILE A 185 15.40 -10.39 16.47
C ILE A 185 16.37 -10.50 17.65
N MET A 186 16.03 -11.27 18.70
CA MET A 186 16.92 -11.50 19.84
C MET A 186 18.19 -12.27 19.45
N ASP A 187 18.08 -13.22 18.51
CA ASP A 187 19.21 -14.05 18.06
C ASP A 187 20.24 -13.22 17.26
N ASP A 188 19.78 -12.33 16.37
CA ASP A 188 20.64 -11.51 15.51
C ASP A 188 19.87 -10.25 15.04
N PRO A 189 19.87 -9.16 15.82
CA PRO A 189 19.08 -7.98 15.50
C PRO A 189 19.56 -7.26 14.23
N ASP A 190 20.84 -7.34 13.91
CA ASP A 190 21.46 -6.56 12.83
C ASP A 190 21.15 -7.14 11.46
N ARG A 191 20.90 -8.46 11.39
CA ARG A 191 20.38 -9.12 10.18
C ARG A 191 19.07 -8.52 9.66
N TYR A 192 18.31 -7.83 10.50
CA TYR A 192 17.00 -7.25 10.14
C TYR A 192 17.02 -5.73 9.94
N LEU A 193 18.20 -5.09 10.02
CA LEU A 193 18.38 -3.68 9.66
C LEU A 193 18.22 -3.45 8.15
N LEU A 194 18.70 -4.40 7.34
CA LEU A 194 18.76 -4.31 5.90
C LEU A 194 17.61 -5.07 5.23
N SER A 195 16.40 -4.51 5.28
CA SER A 195 15.49 -4.77 4.17
C SER A 195 15.93 -3.86 3.03
N ALA A 196 16.25 -4.42 1.85
CA ALA A 196 16.84 -3.76 0.66
C ALA A 196 16.02 -2.57 0.09
N VAL A 197 15.07 -2.04 0.85
CA VAL A 197 14.13 -0.99 0.46
C VAL A 197 13.96 0.13 1.54
N ALA A 198 14.69 0.14 2.66
CA ALA A 198 14.66 1.25 3.64
C ALA A 198 15.10 2.62 3.02
N PRO A 199 14.75 3.83 3.52
CA PRO A 199 13.96 4.26 4.71
C PRO A 199 13.05 5.50 4.45
N ALA A 200 11.72 5.37 4.33
CA ALA A 200 10.86 6.58 4.17
C ALA A 200 9.50 6.55 4.89
N VAL A 201 9.05 5.40 5.39
CA VAL A 201 7.68 5.29 5.93
C VAL A 201 7.60 5.69 7.42
N ALA A 202 8.73 5.70 8.15
CA ALA A 202 8.73 5.98 9.60
C ALA A 202 8.54 7.48 9.96
N HIS A 203 8.76 8.42 9.03
CA HIS A 203 8.66 9.86 9.36
C HIS A 203 7.30 10.49 9.02
N ALA A 204 6.48 9.88 8.15
CA ALA A 204 5.20 10.47 7.75
C ALA A 204 4.13 10.39 8.88
N ALA A 205 4.18 9.37 9.74
CA ALA A 205 3.22 9.22 10.83
C ALA A 205 3.48 10.19 12.01
N ILE A 206 4.74 10.59 12.22
CA ILE A 206 5.10 11.53 13.31
C ILE A 206 4.83 12.98 12.87
N ALA A 207 5.00 13.31 11.58
CA ALA A 207 4.72 14.66 11.07
C ALA A 207 3.22 15.00 11.04
N ALA A 208 2.34 14.03 10.84
CA ALA A 208 0.88 14.22 10.84
C ALA A 208 0.27 14.40 12.25
N ALA A 209 1.02 14.05 13.30
CA ALA A 209 0.57 14.15 14.70
C ALA A 209 1.09 15.41 15.41
N ALA A 210 1.92 16.24 14.74
CA ALA A 210 2.38 17.49 15.31
C ALA A 210 1.24 18.54 15.28
N PRO A 211 0.77 19.06 16.42
CA PRO A 211 -0.18 20.16 16.43
C PRO A 211 0.45 21.37 15.74
N SER A 212 -0.28 21.95 14.80
CA SER A 212 0.10 23.19 14.14
C SER A 212 0.37 24.27 15.19
N PRO A 213 1.44 25.08 15.07
CA PRO A 213 1.63 26.22 15.95
C PRO A 213 0.43 27.16 15.83
N PRO A 214 -0.08 27.74 16.94
CA PRO A 214 -1.19 28.66 16.88
C PRO A 214 -0.81 29.88 16.02
N PRO A 215 -1.78 30.48 15.31
CA PRO A 215 -1.56 31.68 14.52
C PRO A 215 -1.02 32.80 15.44
N PRO A 216 -0.10 33.64 14.95
CA PRO A 216 0.34 34.80 15.71
C PRO A 216 -0.86 35.74 15.88
N ASP A 217 -1.30 35.90 17.13
CA ASP A 217 -2.34 36.86 17.49
C ASP A 217 -1.94 38.27 17.04
N ALA A 218 -2.90 38.93 16.41
CA ALA A 218 -2.89 40.35 16.17
C ALA A 218 -2.95 41.11 17.50
N ALA A 219 -1.86 41.83 17.80
CA ALA A 219 -1.84 42.97 18.71
C ALA A 219 -1.08 44.11 18.02
#